data_AF-A0A5B9W796-F1
#
_entry.id   AF-A0A5B9W796-F1
#
_cell.length_a   1.000
_cell.length_b   1.000
_cell.length_c   1.000
_cell.angle_alpha   90.00
_cell.angle_beta   90.00
_cell.angle_gamma   90.00
#
_symmetry.space_group_name_H-M   'P 1'
#
loop_
_entity.id
_entity.type
_entity.pdbx_description
1 polymer ?
#
loop_
_entity_poly.entity_id
_entity_poly.type
_entity_poly.pdbx_seq_one_letter_code
_entity_poly.pdbx_strand_id
1 'polypeptide(L)'
;MKPFDNYEISPCRRFEEPGKPGLFYFEVCEPHDAHVWTLYGHIPGEGVMAIGDFASREETEETFQRITGIPFGTHEEVESRLRVMHAGARLLVACDNVQRAHVGDGITMAEAVDACLLAIAEAAGTRPIHPSADPLEALQLASAYIQYVKVRNPELHVEADGSPSVEAAIAEAIGRAA
;
A
#
# COMPACT_ATOMS: atom_id res chain seq x y z
N MET A 1 -13.88 3.84 -17.80
CA MET A 1 -12.46 4.13 -17.56
C MET A 1 -12.01 3.18 -16.46
N LYS A 2 -10.84 2.52 -16.61
CA LYS A 2 -10.33 1.64 -15.54
C LYS A 2 -9.87 2.51 -14.37
N PRO A 3 -10.08 2.08 -13.11
CA PRO A 3 -9.57 2.84 -11.96
C PRO A 3 -8.04 2.79 -11.95
N PHE A 4 -7.43 3.94 -11.65
CA PHE A 4 -6.01 4.00 -11.30
C PHE A 4 -5.86 3.69 -9.80
N ASP A 5 -4.79 2.96 -9.47
CA ASP A 5 -4.25 2.84 -8.12
C ASP A 5 -2.80 3.33 -8.09
N ASN A 6 -2.17 3.26 -6.92
CA ASN A 6 -0.74 3.48 -6.74
C ASN A 6 -0.18 4.77 -7.38
N TYR A 7 -0.80 5.91 -7.06
CA TYR A 7 -0.44 7.19 -7.64
C TYR A 7 0.96 7.65 -7.22
N GLU A 8 1.69 8.24 -8.15
CA GLU A 8 3.03 8.81 -7.93
C GLU A 8 3.11 10.20 -8.55
N ILE A 9 3.81 11.12 -7.89
CA ILE A 9 4.13 12.45 -8.43
C ILE A 9 5.64 12.52 -8.61
N SER A 10 6.09 12.69 -9.85
CA SER A 10 7.52 12.72 -10.17
C SER A 10 7.89 14.03 -10.89
N PRO A 11 8.98 14.71 -10.50
CA PRO A 11 9.55 15.80 -11.28
C PRO A 11 10.14 15.25 -12.57
N CYS A 12 9.79 15.84 -13.70
CA CYS A 12 10.23 15.37 -15.01
C CYS A 12 10.89 16.48 -15.82
N ARG A 13 11.98 16.12 -16.50
CA ARG A 13 12.65 16.96 -17.48
C ARG A 13 12.23 16.55 -18.88
N ARG A 14 11.87 17.56 -19.68
CA ARG A 14 11.47 17.38 -21.08
C ARG A 14 12.69 17.37 -22.00
N PHE A 15 12.78 16.36 -22.87
CA PHE A 15 13.80 16.22 -23.89
C PHE A 15 13.15 16.07 -25.28
N GLU A 16 13.77 16.64 -26.31
CA GLU A 16 13.33 16.47 -27.69
C GLU A 16 13.88 15.16 -28.27
N GLU A 17 13.05 14.38 -28.97
CA GLU A 17 13.49 13.12 -29.56
C GLU A 17 14.54 13.36 -30.65
N PRO A 18 15.69 12.66 -30.59
CA PRO A 18 16.72 12.77 -31.62
C PRO A 18 16.16 12.44 -33.01
N GLY A 19 16.25 13.40 -33.92
CA GLY A 19 15.80 13.22 -35.31
C GLY A 19 14.30 13.38 -35.52
N LYS A 20 13.52 13.78 -34.51
CA LYS A 20 12.07 14.05 -34.66
C LYS A 20 11.68 15.38 -34.00
N PRO A 21 11.90 16.51 -34.69
CA PRO A 21 11.59 17.83 -34.14
C PRO A 21 10.12 17.95 -33.70
N GLY A 22 9.91 18.51 -32.52
CA GLY A 22 8.59 18.69 -31.91
C GLY A 22 8.00 17.46 -31.22
N LEU A 23 8.66 16.29 -31.29
CA LEU A 23 8.31 15.14 -30.45
C LEU A 23 9.18 15.15 -29.20
N PHE A 24 8.56 14.96 -28.04
CA PHE A 24 9.25 15.04 -26.75
C PHE A 24 9.04 13.76 -25.95
N TYR A 25 10.06 13.41 -25.17
CA TYR A 25 9.98 12.43 -24.11
C TYR A 25 10.38 13.06 -22.77
N PHE A 26 10.00 12.42 -21.69
CA PHE A 26 10.22 12.91 -20.34
C PHE A 26 11.01 11.87 -19.55
N GLU A 27 11.97 12.35 -18.76
CA GLU A 27 12.69 11.52 -17.80
C GLU A 27 12.54 12.11 -16.40
N VAL A 28 12.47 11.25 -15.39
CA VAL A 28 12.47 11.67 -13.98
C VAL A 28 13.81 12.33 -13.65
N CYS A 29 13.77 13.45 -12.94
CA CYS A 29 14.95 14.23 -12.59
C CYS A 29 14.90 14.71 -11.14
N GLU A 30 15.87 15.55 -10.73
CA GLU A 30 15.78 16.26 -9.45
C GLU A 30 14.72 17.38 -9.52
N PRO A 31 14.04 17.72 -8.41
CA PRO A 31 12.99 18.74 -8.41
C PRO A 31 13.41 20.12 -8.97
N HIS A 32 14.68 20.50 -8.78
CA HIS A 32 15.19 21.80 -9.26
C HIS A 32 15.51 21.82 -10.76
N ASP A 33 15.61 20.64 -11.39
CA ASP A 33 15.80 20.49 -12.83
C ASP A 33 14.48 20.24 -13.58
N ALA A 34 13.36 20.17 -12.84
CA ALA A 34 12.05 19.83 -13.38
C ALA A 34 11.54 20.89 -14.36
N HIS A 35 11.12 20.43 -15.53
CA HIS A 35 10.35 21.27 -16.48
C HIS A 35 8.85 21.15 -16.21
N VAL A 36 8.40 19.98 -15.75
CA VAL A 36 7.01 19.68 -15.39
C VAL A 36 6.99 18.71 -14.20
N TRP A 37 5.82 18.57 -13.58
CA TRP A 37 5.52 17.55 -12.60
C TRP A 37 4.46 16.61 -13.18
N THR A 38 4.77 15.31 -13.24
CA THR A 38 3.87 14.32 -13.83
C THR A 38 3.18 13.53 -12.73
N LEU A 39 1.85 13.45 -12.79
CA LEU A 39 1.06 12.52 -11.99
C LEU A 39 0.97 11.19 -12.74
N TYR A 40 1.47 10.13 -12.14
CA TYR A 40 1.32 8.77 -12.63
C TYR A 40 0.26 8.03 -11.81
N GLY A 41 -0.37 7.05 -12.44
CA GLY A 41 -1.18 6.04 -11.77
C GLY A 41 -0.97 4.67 -12.40
N HIS A 42 -1.06 3.63 -11.60
CA HIS A 42 -1.01 2.26 -12.06
C HIS A 42 -2.41 1.77 -12.45
N ILE A 43 -2.49 1.05 -13.56
CA ILE A 43 -3.69 0.32 -13.98
C ILE A 43 -3.40 -1.17 -13.78
N PRO A 44 -4.22 -1.89 -12.98
CA PRO A 44 -4.07 -3.33 -12.80
C PRO A 44 -3.97 -4.10 -14.12
N GLY A 45 -2.83 -4.76 -14.33
CA GLY A 45 -2.54 -5.56 -15.52
C GLY A 45 -2.02 -4.77 -16.74
N GLU A 46 -1.93 -3.45 -16.67
CA GLU A 46 -1.42 -2.60 -17.76
C GLU A 46 -0.18 -1.78 -17.35
N GLY A 47 0.13 -1.70 -16.05
CA GLY A 47 1.32 -1.02 -15.55
C GLY A 47 1.06 0.46 -15.25
N VAL A 48 2.13 1.25 -15.18
CA VAL A 48 2.10 2.67 -14.82
C VAL A 48 1.82 3.53 -16.05
N MET A 49 0.95 4.52 -15.90
CA MET A 49 0.55 5.45 -16.96
C MET A 49 0.56 6.89 -16.44
N ALA A 50 0.99 7.83 -17.29
CA ALA A 50 0.90 9.25 -16.99
C ALA A 50 -0.58 9.71 -17.08
N ILE A 51 -1.08 10.28 -16.00
CA ILE A 51 -2.42 10.87 -15.89
C ILE A 51 -2.38 12.31 -16.41
N GLY A 52 -1.32 13.06 -16.10
CA GLY A 52 -1.14 14.42 -16.59
C GLY A 52 0.20 15.04 -16.19
N ASP A 53 0.62 16.03 -16.98
CA ASP A 53 1.78 16.87 -16.72
C ASP A 53 1.33 18.27 -16.29
N PHE A 54 1.91 18.78 -15.22
CA PHE A 54 1.53 20.04 -14.59
C PHE A 54 2.73 20.98 -14.46
N ALA A 55 2.46 22.28 -14.33
CA ALA A 55 3.53 23.28 -14.26
C ALA A 55 4.22 23.27 -12.89
N SER A 56 3.51 22.88 -11.83
CA SER A 56 4.07 22.80 -10.48
C SER A 56 3.66 21.54 -9.73
N ARG A 57 4.41 21.27 -8.65
CA ARG A 57 4.11 20.16 -7.72
C ARG A 57 2.74 20.35 -7.09
N GLU A 58 2.42 21.58 -6.67
CA GLU A 58 1.17 21.93 -6.00
C GLU A 58 -0.05 21.68 -6.89
N GLU A 59 0.03 22.03 -8.18
CA GLU A 59 -1.03 21.71 -9.14
C GLU A 59 -1.25 20.20 -9.32
N THR A 60 -0.15 19.44 -9.28
CA THR A 60 -0.17 17.99 -9.38
C THR A 60 -0.82 17.37 -8.13
N GLU A 61 -0.44 17.84 -6.94
CA GLU A 61 -1.00 17.41 -5.66
C GLU A 61 -2.49 17.76 -5.53
N GLU A 62 -2.89 18.94 -6.00
CA GLU A 62 -4.31 19.33 -6.05
C GLU A 62 -5.10 18.40 -6.98
N THR A 63 -4.54 18.05 -8.14
CA THR A 63 -5.16 17.12 -9.08
C THR A 63 -5.28 15.72 -8.46
N PHE A 64 -4.23 15.23 -7.81
CA PHE A 64 -4.28 13.99 -7.04
C PHE A 64 -5.39 14.02 -6.00
N GLN A 65 -5.49 15.09 -5.22
CA GLN A 65 -6.51 15.22 -4.17
C GLN A 65 -7.92 15.24 -4.75
N ARG A 66 -8.13 15.89 -5.90
CA ARG A 66 -9.43 15.86 -6.59
C ARG A 66 -9.79 14.46 -7.11
N ILE A 67 -8.80 13.68 -7.56
CA ILE A 67 -9.02 12.31 -8.04
C ILE A 67 -9.32 11.35 -6.89
N THR A 68 -8.56 11.45 -5.80
CA THR A 68 -8.55 10.46 -4.72
C THR A 68 -9.37 10.85 -3.50
N GLY A 69 -9.71 12.13 -3.36
CA GLY A 69 -10.43 12.68 -2.20
C GLY A 69 -9.55 12.97 -0.97
N ILE A 70 -8.23 12.77 -1.07
CA ILE A 70 -7.29 12.84 0.06
C ILE A 70 -6.04 13.66 -0.31
N PRO A 71 -5.43 14.39 0.64
CA PRO A 71 -4.23 15.18 0.35
C PRO A 71 -3.04 14.28 -0.04
N PHE A 72 -2.17 14.78 -0.91
CA PHE A 72 -0.92 14.09 -1.20
C PHE A 72 0.01 14.23 0.02
N GLY A 73 0.51 13.10 0.51
CA GLY A 73 1.35 13.07 1.70
C GLY A 73 2.77 13.57 1.43
N THR A 74 3.55 13.74 2.49
CA THR A 74 5.01 13.90 2.40
C THR A 74 5.65 12.68 1.72
N HIS A 75 6.89 12.82 1.25
CA HIS A 75 7.61 11.71 0.62
C HIS A 75 7.67 10.44 1.49
N GLU A 76 7.89 10.60 2.80
CA GLU A 76 7.89 9.49 3.77
C GLU A 76 6.49 8.85 3.94
N GLU A 77 5.44 9.66 3.90
CA GLU A 77 4.04 9.17 3.97
C GLU A 77 3.65 8.43 2.69
N VAL A 78 4.06 8.94 1.52
CA VAL A 78 3.84 8.30 0.22
C VAL A 78 4.60 6.98 0.15
N GLU A 79 5.88 6.94 0.53
CA GLU A 79 6.63 5.69 0.61
C GLU A 79 6.01 4.70 1.59
N SER A 80 5.59 5.16 2.77
CA SER A 80 4.92 4.30 3.76
C SER A 80 3.64 3.72 3.19
N ARG A 81 2.86 4.53 2.47
CA ARG A 81 1.64 4.09 1.81
C ARG A 81 1.92 3.09 0.70
N LEU A 82 2.95 3.32 -0.12
CA LEU A 82 3.40 2.38 -1.14
C LEU A 82 3.78 1.03 -0.54
N ARG A 83 4.52 1.03 0.58
CA ARG A 83 4.86 -0.20 1.32
C ARG A 83 3.61 -0.92 1.82
N VAL A 84 2.67 -0.21 2.44
CA VAL A 84 1.39 -0.78 2.90
C VAL A 84 0.60 -1.35 1.73
N MET A 85 0.53 -0.65 0.59
CA MET A 85 -0.20 -1.10 -0.59
C MET A 85 0.42 -2.37 -1.20
N HIS A 86 1.75 -2.43 -1.34
CA HIS A 86 2.44 -3.61 -1.85
C HIS A 86 2.34 -4.81 -0.90
N ALA A 87 2.35 -4.57 0.41
CA ALA A 87 2.20 -5.61 1.42
C ALA A 87 0.73 -6.02 1.62
N GLY A 88 -0.23 -5.16 1.27
CA GLY A 88 -1.66 -5.36 1.58
C GLY A 88 -2.22 -6.67 1.05
N ALA A 89 -1.92 -7.02 -0.20
CA ALA A 89 -2.36 -8.31 -0.78
C ALA A 89 -1.78 -9.50 -0.01
N ARG A 90 -0.51 -9.43 0.42
CA ARG A 90 0.12 -10.50 1.23
C ARG A 90 -0.42 -10.54 2.65
N LEU A 91 -0.71 -9.38 3.23
CA LEU A 91 -1.31 -9.27 4.55
C LEU A 91 -2.70 -9.90 4.57
N LEU A 92 -3.52 -9.65 3.54
CA LEU A 92 -4.84 -10.28 3.40
C LEU A 92 -4.74 -11.80 3.28
N VAL A 93 -3.82 -12.31 2.45
CA VAL A 93 -3.55 -13.76 2.34
C VAL A 93 -3.07 -14.34 3.67
N ALA A 94 -2.21 -13.62 4.39
CA ALA A 94 -1.73 -14.04 5.69
C ALA A 94 -2.85 -14.07 6.75
N CYS A 95 -3.76 -13.10 6.73
CA CYS A 95 -4.95 -13.10 7.58
C CYS A 95 -5.88 -14.29 7.25
N ASP A 96 -6.10 -14.60 5.97
CA ASP A 96 -6.86 -15.80 5.56
C ASP A 96 -6.20 -17.08 6.06
N ASN A 97 -4.87 -17.18 5.97
CA ASN A 97 -4.12 -18.30 6.52
C ASN A 97 -4.31 -18.48 8.03
N VAL A 98 -4.39 -17.38 8.80
CA VAL A 98 -4.68 -17.44 10.25
C VAL A 98 -6.09 -18.00 10.49
N GLN A 99 -7.08 -17.56 9.71
CA GLN A 99 -8.44 -18.07 9.79
C GLN A 99 -8.51 -19.56 9.43
N ARG A 100 -7.81 -19.99 8.38
CA ARG A 100 -7.71 -21.39 7.96
C ARG A 100 -7.02 -22.25 9.01
N ALA A 101 -5.91 -21.78 9.58
CA ALA A 101 -5.24 -22.45 10.69
C ALA A 101 -6.17 -22.64 11.89
N HIS A 102 -6.99 -21.62 12.20
CA HIS A 102 -7.92 -21.65 13.31
C HIS A 102 -8.99 -22.74 13.16
N VAL A 103 -9.50 -22.95 11.94
CA VAL A 103 -10.50 -23.99 11.65
C VAL A 103 -9.86 -25.35 11.31
N GLY A 104 -8.53 -25.47 11.36
CA GLY A 104 -7.79 -26.70 11.07
C GLY A 104 -7.70 -27.04 9.58
N ASP A 105 -7.82 -26.05 8.68
CA ASP A 105 -7.79 -26.23 7.23
C ASP A 105 -6.36 -26.19 6.66
N GLY A 106 -5.61 -27.27 6.89
CA GLY A 106 -4.42 -27.59 6.09
C GLY A 106 -3.20 -26.67 6.23
N ILE A 107 -3.21 -25.73 7.18
CA ILE A 107 -2.07 -24.89 7.55
C ILE A 107 -1.97 -24.81 9.07
N THR A 108 -0.75 -24.80 9.60
CA THR A 108 -0.54 -24.66 11.04
C THR A 108 -0.63 -23.20 11.46
N MET A 109 -0.99 -22.95 12.73
CA MET A 109 -1.02 -21.59 13.26
C MET A 109 0.37 -20.92 13.21
N ALA A 110 1.45 -21.69 13.41
CA ALA A 110 2.81 -21.18 13.31
C ALA A 110 3.12 -20.66 11.89
N GLU A 111 2.82 -21.44 10.85
CA GLU A 111 3.02 -21.03 9.45
C GLU A 111 2.18 -19.80 9.09
N ALA A 112 0.94 -19.73 9.58
CA ALA A 112 0.06 -18.58 9.34
C ALA A 112 0.58 -17.30 10.03
N VAL A 113 1.07 -17.41 11.26
CA VAL A 113 1.66 -16.30 12.00
C VAL A 113 2.95 -15.80 11.34
N ASP A 114 3.81 -16.71 10.90
CA ASP A 114 5.05 -16.35 10.18
C ASP A 114 4.74 -15.56 8.90
N ALA A 115 3.72 -15.97 8.15
CA ALA A 115 3.26 -15.24 6.97
C ALA A 115 2.77 -13.82 7.30
N CYS A 116 2.03 -13.65 8.41
CA CYS A 116 1.58 -12.34 8.89
C CYS A 116 2.75 -11.44 9.27
N LEU A 117 3.70 -11.96 10.06
CA LEU A 117 4.87 -11.20 10.49
C LEU A 117 5.74 -10.75 9.32
N LEU A 118 5.88 -11.61 8.30
CA LEU A 118 6.61 -11.27 7.08
C LEU A 118 5.91 -10.13 6.32
N ALA A 119 4.60 -10.20 6.14
CA ALA A 119 3.81 -9.17 5.47
C ALA A 119 3.84 -7.84 6.24
N ILE A 120 3.77 -7.87 7.57
CA ILE A 120 3.86 -6.68 8.43
C ILE A 120 5.25 -6.05 8.33
N ALA A 121 6.31 -6.85 8.39
CA ALA A 121 7.68 -6.34 8.29
C ALA A 121 7.91 -5.61 6.95
N GLU A 122 7.41 -6.19 5.86
CA GLU A 122 7.44 -5.54 4.55
C GLU A 122 6.65 -4.23 4.53
N ALA A 123 5.43 -4.23 5.07
CA ALA A 123 4.58 -3.04 5.15
C ALA A 123 5.22 -1.93 6.00
N ALA A 124 5.96 -2.31 7.04
CA ALA A 124 6.68 -1.41 7.93
C ALA A 124 8.06 -0.98 7.36
N GLY A 125 8.53 -1.57 6.26
CA GLY A 125 9.87 -1.34 5.74
C GLY A 125 10.98 -1.85 6.69
N THR A 126 10.65 -2.79 7.57
CA THR A 126 11.57 -3.37 8.54
C THR A 126 12.03 -4.75 8.09
N ARG A 127 13.17 -5.23 8.63
CA ARG A 127 13.56 -6.62 8.41
C ARG A 127 12.57 -7.53 9.13
N PRO A 128 12.27 -8.73 8.57
CA PRO A 128 11.43 -9.70 9.25
C PRO A 128 11.94 -9.92 10.68
N ILE A 129 11.06 -9.68 11.66
CA ILE A 129 11.35 -10.08 13.04
C ILE A 129 11.38 -11.61 13.01
N HIS A 130 12.52 -12.19 13.33
CA HIS A 130 12.70 -13.64 13.31
C HIS A 130 11.64 -14.30 14.24
N PRO A 131 11.06 -15.45 13.84
CA PRO A 131 10.00 -16.12 14.61
C PRO A 131 10.58 -16.78 15.85
N SER A 132 10.71 -16.00 16.91
CA SER A 132 10.72 -16.47 18.29
C SER A 132 9.68 -15.74 19.13
N ALA A 133 8.82 -14.94 18.50
CA ALA A 133 7.76 -14.19 19.16
C ALA A 133 6.60 -15.14 19.50
N ASP A 134 6.06 -14.97 20.70
CA ASP A 134 4.83 -15.61 21.13
C ASP A 134 3.73 -15.37 20.07
N PRO A 135 3.02 -16.41 19.58
CA PRO A 135 1.90 -16.25 18.65
C PRO A 135 0.88 -15.19 19.09
N LEU A 136 0.72 -15.01 20.40
CA LEU A 136 -0.12 -13.97 20.98
C LEU A 136 0.41 -12.56 20.70
N GLU A 137 1.73 -12.36 20.83
CA GLU A 137 2.40 -11.07 20.56
C GLU A 137 2.33 -10.72 19.07
N ALA A 138 2.49 -11.70 18.19
CA ALA A 138 2.35 -11.52 16.75
C ALA A 138 0.91 -11.12 16.34
N LEU A 139 -0.11 -11.77 16.94
CA LEU A 139 -1.51 -11.40 16.74
C LEU A 139 -1.84 -10.01 17.29
N GLN A 140 -1.26 -9.64 18.45
CA GLN A 140 -1.40 -8.30 19.01
C GLN A 140 -0.75 -7.25 18.11
N LEU A 141 0.42 -7.53 17.54
CA LEU A 141 1.10 -6.63 16.60
C LEU A 141 0.31 -6.47 15.30
N ALA A 142 -0.22 -7.56 14.74
CA ALA A 142 -1.10 -7.54 13.58
C ALA A 142 -2.38 -6.72 13.84
N SER A 143 -3.01 -6.93 15.00
CA SER A 143 -4.18 -6.17 15.44
C SER A 143 -3.85 -4.68 15.56
N ALA A 144 -2.76 -4.32 16.23
CA ALA A 144 -2.33 -2.94 16.40
C ALA A 144 -2.01 -2.27 15.05
N TYR A 145 -1.39 -3.01 14.12
CA TYR A 145 -1.11 -2.52 12.77
C TYR A 145 -2.40 -2.29 11.96
N ILE A 146 -3.36 -3.23 12.03
CA ILE A 146 -4.68 -3.07 11.43
C ILE A 146 -5.36 -1.81 11.99
N GLN A 147 -5.40 -1.63 13.32
CA GLN A 147 -5.94 -0.43 13.96
C GLN A 147 -5.23 0.85 13.50
N TYR A 148 -3.91 0.84 13.40
CA TYR A 148 -3.13 1.96 12.89
C TYR A 148 -3.52 2.32 11.45
N VAL A 149 -3.63 1.32 10.57
CA VAL A 149 -4.08 1.50 9.19
C VAL A 149 -5.50 2.07 9.16
N LYS A 150 -6.40 1.61 10.05
CA LYS A 150 -7.78 2.13 10.14
C LYS A 150 -7.85 3.61 10.48
N VAL A 151 -7.11 4.01 11.52
CA VAL A 151 -7.06 5.40 11.98
C VAL A 151 -6.50 6.31 10.89
N ARG A 152 -5.55 5.80 10.09
CA ARG A 152 -4.87 6.57 9.05
C ARG A 152 -5.55 6.53 7.68
N ASN A 153 -6.44 5.56 7.42
CA ASN A 153 -7.11 5.37 6.13
C ASN A 153 -8.58 4.94 6.35
N PRO A 154 -9.45 5.81 6.90
CA PRO A 154 -10.80 5.45 7.30
C PRO A 154 -11.69 4.98 6.13
N GLU A 155 -11.40 5.40 4.91
CA GLU A 155 -12.08 5.01 3.67
C GLU A 155 -11.76 3.59 3.16
N LEU A 156 -10.72 2.91 3.67
CA LEU A 156 -10.45 1.50 3.36
C LEU A 156 -11.42 0.53 4.08
N HIS A 157 -12.36 1.04 4.87
CA HIS A 157 -13.36 0.26 5.58
C HIS A 157 -14.70 0.21 4.86
N VAL A 158 -14.84 -0.76 3.96
CA VAL A 158 -16.14 -1.22 3.50
C VAL A 158 -16.17 -2.75 3.61
N GLU A 159 -16.67 -3.28 4.72
CA GLU A 159 -17.01 -4.70 4.83
C GLU A 159 -18.40 -4.92 4.21
N ALA A 160 -18.45 -5.65 3.10
CA ALA A 160 -19.63 -5.73 2.24
C ALA A 160 -20.54 -6.94 2.49
N ASP A 161 -20.17 -7.92 3.33
CA ASP A 161 -20.85 -9.23 3.28
C ASP A 161 -21.23 -9.88 4.62
N GLY A 162 -21.06 -9.19 5.76
CA GLY A 162 -21.47 -9.74 7.06
C GLY A 162 -20.62 -10.91 7.55
N SER A 163 -19.47 -11.16 6.92
CA SER A 163 -18.40 -11.98 7.51
C SER A 163 -17.89 -11.32 8.80
N PRO A 164 -17.44 -12.09 9.81
CA PRO A 164 -16.79 -11.50 10.98
C PRO A 164 -15.58 -10.69 10.53
N SER A 165 -15.47 -9.46 11.03
CA SER A 165 -14.35 -8.59 10.69
C SER A 165 -13.03 -9.30 11.02
N VAL A 166 -11.97 -9.00 10.27
CA VAL A 166 -10.62 -9.54 10.54
C VAL A 166 -10.22 -9.30 12.00
N GLU A 167 -10.70 -8.21 12.60
CA GLU A 167 -10.52 -7.89 14.02
C GLU A 167 -11.25 -8.85 14.95
N ALA A 168 -12.47 -9.25 14.64
CA ALA A 168 -13.22 -10.22 15.44
C ALA A 168 -12.51 -11.59 15.43
N ALA A 169 -12.02 -12.02 14.25
CA ALA A 169 -11.24 -13.24 14.13
C ALA A 169 -9.91 -13.18 14.90
N ILE A 170 -9.19 -12.06 14.84
CA ILE A 170 -7.94 -11.85 15.59
C ILE A 170 -8.20 -11.75 17.10
N ALA A 171 -9.22 -11.01 17.54
CA ALA A 171 -9.57 -10.86 18.95
C ALA A 171 -10.04 -12.18 19.58
N GLU A 172 -10.79 -12.99 18.84
CA GLU A 172 -11.19 -14.33 19.27
C GLU A 172 -9.99 -15.28 19.37
N ALA A 173 -9.07 -15.23 18.40
CA ALA A 173 -7.84 -16.01 18.44
C ALA A 173 -6.95 -15.62 19.65
N ILE A 174 -6.83 -14.32 19.94
CA ILE A 174 -6.13 -13.79 21.13
C ILE A 174 -6.79 -14.29 22.42
N GLY A 175 -8.12 -14.21 22.52
CA GLY A 175 -8.86 -14.61 23.72
C GLY A 175 -8.80 -16.12 24.04
N ARG A 176 -8.56 -16.97 23.04
CA ARG A 176 -8.39 -18.42 23.23
C ARG A 176 -6.95 -18.84 23.54
N ALA A 177 -5.98 -17.98 23.26
CA ALA A 177 -4.55 -18.23 23.48
C ALA A 177 -4.06 -17.74 24.85
N ALA A 178 -4.84 -16.92 25.55
CA ALA A 178 -4.59 -16.42 26.92
C ALA A 178 -5.23 -17.31 27.99
#